data_AF-A0A0A0HHQ2-F1
#
_entry.id   AF-A0A0A0HHQ2-F1
#
_cell.length_a   1.000
_cell.length_b   1.000
_cell.length_c   1.000
_cell.angle_alpha   90.00
_cell.angle_beta   90.00
_cell.angle_gamma   90.00
#
_symmetry.space_group_name_H-M   'P 1'
#
loop_
_entity.id
_entity.type
_entity.pdbx_description
1 polymer ?
#
loop_
_entity_poly.entity_id
_entity_poly.type
_entity_poly.pdbx_seq_one_letter_code
_entity_poly.pdbx_strand_id
1 'polypeptide(L)' 'MEKSKCGNRYSPEVRERAVRMVFEHQGEFDSQTAAIKALERENRQLRQANEILKKASAYFAQAELDRPFRK' A
#
# COMPACT_ATOMS: atom_id res chain seq x y z
N MET A 1 10.76 -11.04 -34.44
CA MET A 1 9.53 -10.68 -33.70
C MET A 1 9.92 -10.37 -32.26
N GLU A 2 9.98 -9.09 -31.93
CA GLU A 2 10.36 -8.58 -30.61
C GLU A 2 9.29 -8.94 -29.58
N LYS A 3 9.67 -9.64 -28.51
CA LYS A 3 8.81 -9.78 -27.34
C LYS A 3 9.23 -8.73 -26.32
N SER A 4 8.55 -7.59 -26.33
CA SER A 4 8.64 -6.61 -25.26
C SER A 4 8.19 -7.27 -23.95
N LYS A 5 9.14 -7.74 -23.14
CA LYS A 5 8.86 -8.18 -21.77
C LYS A 5 8.51 -6.94 -20.96
N CYS A 6 7.21 -6.65 -20.84
CA CYS A 6 6.72 -5.80 -19.77
C CYS A 6 7.03 -6.50 -18.44
N GLY A 7 8.19 -6.17 -17.85
CA GLY A 7 8.57 -6.61 -16.51
C GLY A 7 7.45 -6.21 -15.56
N ASN A 8 6.80 -7.21 -14.97
CA ASN A 8 5.58 -7.00 -14.22
C ASN A 8 5.87 -6.05 -13.04
N ARG A 9 5.13 -4.93 -12.93
CA ARG A 9 5.39 -3.84 -11.95
C ARG A 9 5.33 -4.25 -10.47
N TYR A 10 4.89 -5.48 -10.19
CA TYR A 10 4.71 -6.01 -8.85
C TYR A 10 5.54 -7.27 -8.66
N SER A 11 6.22 -7.34 -7.51
CA SER A 11 6.96 -8.52 -7.04
C SER A 11 6.06 -9.76 -7.01
N PRO A 12 6.58 -10.98 -7.28
CA PRO A 12 5.79 -12.21 -7.20
C PRO A 12 5.09 -12.37 -5.85
N GLU A 13 5.77 -12.02 -4.75
CA GLU A 13 5.24 -12.10 -3.39
C GLU A 13 4.03 -11.18 -3.19
N VAL A 14 4.05 -10.00 -3.81
CA VAL A 14 2.94 -9.04 -3.75
C VAL A 14 1.72 -9.58 -4.50
N ARG A 15 1.95 -10.26 -5.63
CA ARG A 15 0.88 -10.86 -6.42
C ARG A 15 0.26 -12.04 -5.69
N GLU A 16 1.08 -12.93 -5.14
CA GLU A 16 0.61 -14.07 -4.35
C GLU A 16 -0.19 -13.62 -3.13
N ARG A 17 0.31 -12.60 -2.42
CA ARG A 17 -0.42 -12.00 -1.30
C ARG A 17 -1.76 -11.40 -1.75
N ALA A 18 -1.79 -10.68 -2.86
CA ALA A 18 -3.04 -10.11 -3.40
C ALA A 18 -4.07 -11.20 -3.75
N VAL A 19 -3.62 -12.29 -4.38
CA VAL A 19 -4.48 -13.44 -4.69
C VAL A 19 -5.02 -14.08 -3.40
N ARG A 20 -4.16 -14.30 -2.39
CA ARG A 20 -4.57 -14.86 -1.10
C ARG A 20 -5.63 -13.98 -0.42
N MET A 21 -5.43 -12.66 -0.39
CA MET A 21 -6.40 -11.74 0.20
C MET A 21 -7.78 -11.81 -0.48
N VAL A 22 -7.84 -11.92 -1.81
CA VAL A 22 -9.14 -12.05 -2.51
C VAL A 22 -9.86 -13.34 -2.14
N PHE A 23 -9.13 -14.44 -1.98
CA PHE A 23 -9.71 -15.71 -1.55
C PHE A 23 -10.17 -15.69 -0.09
N GLU A 24 -9.40 -15.06 0.81
CA GLU A 24 -9.77 -14.87 2.22
C GLU A 24 -11.12 -14.12 2.35
N HIS A 25 -11.35 -13.12 1.51
CA HIS A 25 -12.57 -12.30 1.54
C HIS A 25 -13.69 -12.84 0.63
N GLN A 26 -13.52 -14.00 -0.02
CA GLN A 26 -14.50 -14.50 -0.99
C GLN A 26 -15.88 -14.80 -0.37
N GLY A 27 -15.93 -15.13 0.92
CA GLY A 27 -17.19 -15.38 1.64
C GLY A 27 -17.94 -14.12 2.09
N GLU A 28 -17.31 -12.95 2.01
CA GLU A 28 -17.84 -11.67 2.49
C GLU A 28 -18.52 -10.85 1.38
N PHE A 29 -18.30 -11.23 0.12
CA PHE A 29 -18.79 -10.49 -1.05
C PHE A 29 -19.49 -11.40 -2.04
N ASP A 30 -20.52 -10.87 -2.71
CA ASP A 30 -21.33 -11.61 -3.70
C ASP A 30 -20.52 -12.11 -4.91
N SER A 31 -19.34 -11.55 -5.14
CA SER A 31 -18.43 -11.97 -6.21
C SER A 31 -16.98 -11.59 -5.92
N GLN A 32 -16.03 -12.29 -6.54
CA GLN A 32 -14.61 -11.94 -6.48
C GLN A 32 -14.35 -10.52 -6.99
N THR A 33 -15.08 -10.07 -8.00
CA THR A 33 -14.99 -8.69 -8.51
C THR A 33 -15.43 -7.66 -7.47
N ALA A 34 -16.45 -7.97 -6.68
CA ALA A 34 -16.87 -7.10 -5.57
C ALA A 34 -15.80 -7.05 -4.47
N ALA A 35 -15.22 -8.19 -4.10
CA ALA A 35 -14.11 -8.26 -3.15
C ALA A 35 -12.90 -7.43 -3.62
N ILE A 36 -12.51 -7.56 -4.90
CA ILE A 36 -11.40 -6.79 -5.48
C ILE A 36 -11.68 -5.29 -5.38
N LYS A 37 -12.88 -4.82 -5.76
CA LYS A 37 -13.22 -3.39 -5.69
C LYS A 37 -13.20 -2.85 -4.26
N ALA A 38 -13.65 -3.64 -3.29
CA ALA A 38 -13.60 -3.29 -1.87
C ALA A 38 -12.15 -3.17 -1.38
N LEU A 39 -11.33 -4.19 -1.64
CA LEU A 39 -9.90 -4.22 -1.29
C LEU A 39 -9.11 -3.09 -1.97
N GLU A 40 -9.45 -2.71 -3.21
CA GLU A 40 -8.86 -1.57 -3.89
C GLU A 40 -9.17 -0.24 -3.19
N ARG A 41 -10.42 -0.06 -2.75
CA ARG A 41 -10.83 1.15 -2.03
C ARG A 41 -10.10 1.27 -0.71
N GLU A 42 -10.02 0.18 0.05
CA GLU A 42 -9.29 0.13 1.31
C GLU A 42 -7.79 0.40 1.10
N ASN A 43 -7.16 -0.23 0.12
CA ASN A 43 -5.75 0.02 -0.21
C ASN A 43 -5.48 1.49 -0.57
N ARG A 44 -6.40 2.17 -1.26
CA ARG A 44 -6.27 3.61 -1.53
C ARG A 44 -6.30 4.43 -0.25
N GLN A 45 -7.21 4.13 0.67
CA GLN A 45 -7.32 4.82 1.96
C GLN A 45 -6.08 4.60 2.81
N LEU A 46 -5.61 3.36 2.92
CA LEU A 46 -4.39 3.02 3.64
C LEU A 46 -3.16 3.72 3.09
N ARG A 47 -3.05 3.83 1.75
CA ARG A 47 -1.97 4.60 1.13
C ARG A 47 -2.04 6.07 1.53
N GLN A 48 -3.22 6.69 1.46
CA GLN A 48 -3.40 8.08 1.86
C GLN A 48 -3.06 8.31 3.33
N ALA A 49 -3.52 7.43 4.22
CA ALA A 49 -3.21 7.49 5.65
C ALA A 49 -1.71 7.35 5.92
N ASN A 50 -1.05 6.37 5.29
CA ASN A 50 0.39 6.16 5.43
C ASN A 50 1.20 7.36 4.92
N GLU A 51 0.73 8.06 3.88
CA GLU A 51 1.39 9.29 3.42
C GLU A 51 1.27 10.43 4.45
N ILE A 52 0.14 10.56 5.14
CA ILE A 52 0.00 11.52 6.25
C ILE A 52 0.98 11.17 7.37
N LEU A 53 1.06 9.90 7.76
CA LEU A 53 1.96 9.43 8.81
C LEU A 53 3.42 9.70 8.45
N LYS A 54 3.83 9.40 7.21
CA LYS A 54 5.20 9.71 6.74
C LYS A 54 5.51 11.20 6.80
N LYS A 55 4.58 12.06 6.37
CA LYS A 55 4.75 13.52 6.45
C LYS A 55 4.86 14.00 7.89
N ALA A 56 4.02 13.48 8.78
CA ALA A 56 4.10 13.78 10.20
C ALA A 56 5.44 13.36 10.79
N SER A 57 5.89 12.13 10.52
CA SER A 57 7.21 11.65 10.97
C SER A 57 8.35 12.52 10.45
N ALA A 58 8.30 12.94 9.18
CA ALA A 58 9.30 13.85 8.61
C ALA A 58 9.30 15.22 9.31
N TYR A 59 8.11 15.77 9.59
CA TYR A 59 7.97 17.03 10.33
C TYR A 59 8.55 16.94 11.74
N PHE A 60 8.24 15.87 12.47
CA PHE A 60 8.77 15.66 13.83
C PHE A 60 10.28 15.46 13.83
N ALA A 61 10.82 14.67 12.90
CA ALA A 61 12.27 14.50 12.77
C ALA A 61 12.98 15.84 12.50
N GLN A 62 12.40 16.71 11.68
CA GLN A 62 12.95 18.04 11.44
C GLN A 62 12.87 18.95 12.68
N ALA A 63 11.76 18.90 13.42
CA ALA A 63 11.58 19.66 14.65
C ALA A 63 12.51 19.19 15.80
N GLU A 64 12.98 17.94 15.78
CA GLU A 64 14.01 17.44 16.69
C GLU A 64 15.40 17.99 16.36
N LEU A 65 15.71 18.20 15.07
CA LEU A 65 16.99 18.77 14.63
C LEU A 65 17.14 20.25 14.96
N ASP A 66 16.04 21.02 14.96
CA ASP A 66 16.04 22.47 15.25
C ASP A 66 16.14 22.80 16.75
N ARG A 67 16.12 21.80 17.64
CA ARG A 67 16.28 22.05 19.07
C ARG A 67 17.75 22.38 19.37
N PRO A 68 18.06 23.55 19.94
CA PRO A 68 19.43 23.82 20.37
C PRO A 68 19.83 22.77 21.40
N PHE A 69 20.93 22.07 21.15
CA PHE A 69 21.58 21.23 22.13
C PHE A 69 21.94 22.12 23.32
N ARG A 70 21.10 22.12 24.37
CA ARG A 70 21.43 22.81 25.62
C ARG A 70 22.66 22.11 26.20
N LYS A 71 23.79 22.82 26.21
CA LYS A 71 24.97 22.52 27.04
C LYS A 71 24.78 23.10 28.43
#